data_AF-A0A0A1W903-F1
#
_entry.id   AF-A0A0A1W903-F1
#
_cell.length_a   1.000
_cell.length_b   1.000
_cell.length_c   1.000
_cell.angle_alpha   90.00
_cell.angle_beta   90.00
_cell.angle_gamma   90.00
#
_symmetry.space_group_name_H-M   'P 1'
#
loop_
_entity.id
_entity.type
_entity.pdbx_description
1 polymer ?
#
loop_
_entity_poly.entity_id
_entity_poly.type
_entity_poly.pdbx_seq_one_letter_code
_entity_poly.pdbx_strand_id
1 'polypeptide(L)'
;MASNKAGVQPMLGAVMHSKPDEVRRLAEQGIGLNERDPANQSTPMIAAAETMQWGMVEVLIDHGADIWAYDQFGITAAQQTETSRVVPGSNEDQARLRVIAKLKARGYPFPPPKSDEVLELVRKGRWPPAGTRS
;
A
#
# COMPACT_ATOMS: atom_id res chain seq x y z
N MET A 1 30.57 19.69 5.26
CA MET A 1 29.24 19.61 4.61
C MET A 1 28.48 18.47 5.28
N ALA A 2 27.61 18.79 6.23
CA ALA A 2 26.90 17.79 7.02
C ALA A 2 25.76 17.17 6.20
N SER A 3 25.73 15.84 6.13
CA SER A 3 24.70 15.03 5.47
C SER A 3 23.31 15.34 6.04
N ASN A 4 22.42 15.89 5.24
CA ASN A 4 20.98 15.84 5.51
C ASN A 4 20.48 14.42 5.21
N LYS A 5 20.75 13.47 6.11
CA LYS A 5 20.30 12.07 6.03
C LYS A 5 19.26 11.74 7.11
N ALA A 6 18.42 12.71 7.45
CA ALA A 6 17.13 12.41 8.05
C ALA A 6 16.08 12.31 6.93
N GLY A 7 15.38 11.18 6.85
CA GLY A 7 13.94 11.22 6.61
C GLY A 7 13.41 11.83 5.30
N VAL A 8 14.10 11.70 4.17
CA VAL A 8 13.42 11.96 2.87
C VAL A 8 12.72 10.67 2.44
N GLN A 9 11.42 10.63 2.66
CA GLN A 9 10.51 9.59 2.16
C GLN A 9 9.68 10.20 1.02
N PRO A 10 10.26 10.39 -0.18
CA PRO A 10 9.64 11.14 -1.27
C PRO A 10 8.28 10.57 -1.69
N MET A 11 8.15 9.24 -1.76
CA MET A 11 6.90 8.61 -2.17
C MET A 11 5.83 8.75 -1.08
N LEU A 12 6.20 8.50 0.18
CA LEU A 12 5.28 8.65 1.31
C LEU A 12 4.82 10.12 1.43
N GLY A 13 5.74 11.07 1.28
CA GLY A 13 5.43 12.49 1.24
C GLY A 13 4.46 12.86 0.11
N ALA A 14 4.66 12.34 -1.10
CA ALA A 14 3.77 12.59 -2.23
C ALA A 14 2.34 12.06 -1.97
N VAL A 15 2.22 10.86 -1.39
CA VAL A 15 0.94 10.27 -0.98
C VAL A 15 0.27 11.08 0.12
N MET A 16 0.98 11.39 1.21
CA MET A 16 0.42 12.15 2.35
C MET A 16 -0.09 13.53 1.95
N HIS A 17 0.53 14.16 0.94
CA HIS A 17 0.11 15.45 0.41
C HIS A 17 -0.84 15.34 -0.80
N SER A 18 -1.34 14.14 -1.11
CA SER A 18 -2.30 13.89 -2.20
C SER A 18 -1.83 14.42 -3.56
N LYS A 19 -0.57 14.14 -3.94
CA LYS A 19 0.03 14.57 -5.21
C LYS A 19 0.08 13.42 -6.24
N PRO A 20 -1.02 13.13 -6.98
CA PRO A 20 -1.09 11.97 -7.88
C PRO A 20 -0.02 11.99 -8.97
N ASP A 21 0.30 13.15 -9.54
CA ASP A 21 1.29 13.27 -10.62
C ASP A 21 2.71 13.00 -10.12
N GLU A 22 3.02 13.44 -8.89
CA GLU A 22 4.31 13.16 -8.27
C GLU A 22 4.43 11.69 -7.87
N VAL A 23 3.36 11.07 -7.36
CA VAL A 23 3.31 9.62 -7.12
C VAL A 23 3.58 8.85 -8.41
N ARG A 24 2.92 9.24 -9.52
CA ARG A 24 3.13 8.61 -10.84
C ARG A 24 4.58 8.74 -11.31
N ARG A 25 5.13 9.96 -11.26
CA ARG A 25 6.51 10.25 -11.66
C ARG A 25 7.53 9.47 -10.83
N LEU A 26 7.33 9.38 -9.51
CA LEU A 26 8.22 8.62 -8.61
C LEU A 26 8.08 7.11 -8.85
N ALA A 27 6.86 6.62 -9.10
CA ALA A 27 6.58 5.22 -9.36
C ALA A 27 7.19 4.74 -10.69
N GLU A 28 7.13 5.56 -11.74
CA GLU A 28 7.81 5.33 -13.03
C GLU A 28 9.33 5.19 -12.86
N GLN A 29 9.90 5.89 -11.88
CA GLN A 29 11.32 5.81 -11.55
C GLN A 29 11.65 4.70 -10.53
N GLY A 30 10.65 3.95 -10.04
CA GLY A 30 10.82 2.94 -9.00
C GLY A 30 11.27 3.50 -7.64
N ILE A 31 11.09 4.80 -7.40
CA ILE A 31 11.57 5.47 -6.19
C ILE A 31 10.56 5.28 -5.07
N GLY A 32 11.02 4.75 -3.94
CA GLY A 32 10.29 4.88 -2.67
C GLY A 32 9.02 4.03 -2.53
N LEU A 33 8.74 3.13 -3.47
CA LEU A 33 7.50 2.32 -3.52
C LEU A 33 7.17 1.59 -2.21
N ASN A 34 8.20 1.17 -1.47
CA ASN A 34 8.11 0.41 -0.22
C ASN A 34 8.77 1.14 0.96
N GLU A 35 8.83 2.47 0.92
CA GLU A 35 9.21 3.28 2.08
C GLU A 35 8.40 2.87 3.32
N ARG A 36 9.01 2.95 4.50
CA ARG A 36 8.34 2.68 5.76
C ARG A 36 8.48 3.86 6.67
N ASP A 37 7.34 4.44 7.06
CA ASP A 37 7.27 5.47 8.08
C ASP A 37 7.96 4.96 9.36
N PRO A 38 8.98 5.66 9.90
CA PRO A 38 9.69 5.22 11.08
C PRO A 38 8.82 5.09 12.34
N ALA A 39 7.72 5.85 12.44
CA ALA A 39 6.86 5.87 13.62
C ALA A 39 5.87 4.70 13.66
N ASN A 40 5.38 4.25 12.51
CA ASN A 40 4.35 3.19 12.46
C ASN A 40 4.56 2.09 11.44
N GLN A 41 5.65 2.13 10.68
CA GLN A 41 5.97 1.18 9.61
C GLN A 41 4.96 1.17 8.45
N SER A 42 4.09 2.18 8.34
CA SER A 42 3.17 2.35 7.22
C SER A 42 3.95 2.59 5.93
N THR A 43 3.47 2.00 4.83
CA THR A 43 4.02 2.18 3.49
C THR A 43 3.21 3.20 2.69
N PRO A 44 3.73 3.76 1.58
CA PRO A 44 2.93 4.63 0.72
C PRO A 44 1.60 4.00 0.27
N MET A 45 1.58 2.68 0.02
CA MET A 45 0.36 1.98 -0.36
C MET A 45 -0.66 1.91 0.79
N ILE A 46 -0.19 1.66 2.02
CA ILE A 46 -1.06 1.64 3.22
C ILE A 46 -1.62 3.04 3.47
N ALA A 47 -0.77 4.07 3.49
CA ALA A 47 -1.21 5.45 3.70
C ALA A 47 -2.22 5.94 2.64
N ALA A 48 -2.02 5.58 1.37
CA ALA A 48 -2.98 5.90 0.30
C ALA A 48 -4.33 5.19 0.52
N ALA A 49 -4.31 3.92 0.94
CA ALA A 49 -5.53 3.15 1.18
C ALA A 49 -6.32 3.66 2.41
N GLU A 50 -5.63 4.04 3.49
CA GLU A 50 -6.23 4.63 4.70
C GLU A 50 -6.95 5.95 4.42
N THR A 51 -6.41 6.73 3.48
CA THR A 51 -6.98 8.01 3.05
C THR A 51 -7.90 7.87 1.83
N MET A 52 -8.21 6.64 1.42
CA MET A 52 -9.11 6.30 0.30
C MET A 52 -8.69 6.84 -1.07
N GLN A 53 -7.38 7.07 -1.27
CA GLN A 53 -6.78 7.51 -2.53
C GLN A 53 -6.48 6.31 -3.44
N TRP A 54 -7.52 5.59 -3.83
CA TRP A 54 -7.41 4.33 -4.57
C TRP A 54 -6.75 4.47 -5.94
N GLY A 55 -6.90 5.63 -6.59
CA GLY A 55 -6.14 5.94 -7.81
C GLY A 55 -4.62 5.87 -7.59
N MET A 56 -4.13 6.28 -6.42
CA MET A 56 -2.71 6.17 -6.07
C MET A 56 -2.32 4.75 -5.66
N VAL A 57 -3.18 4.05 -4.93
CA VAL A 57 -2.98 2.62 -4.63
C VAL A 57 -2.82 1.81 -5.92
N GLU A 58 -3.65 2.09 -6.92
CA GLU A 58 -3.57 1.45 -8.24
C GLU A 58 -2.21 1.69 -8.90
N VAL A 59 -1.73 2.94 -8.93
CA VAL A 59 -0.41 3.30 -9.47
C VAL A 59 0.71 2.55 -8.73
N LEU A 60 0.68 2.51 -7.40
CA LEU A 60 1.70 1.82 -6.63
C LEU A 60 1.75 0.32 -6.94
N ILE A 61 0.59 -0.33 -7.06
CA ILE A 61 0.49 -1.75 -7.45
C ILE A 61 1.03 -1.99 -8.87
N ASP A 62 0.72 -1.10 -9.80
CA ASP A 62 1.13 -1.24 -11.21
C ASP A 62 2.64 -1.07 -11.40
N HIS A 63 3.30 -0.36 -10.50
CA HIS A 63 4.74 -0.15 -10.51
C HIS A 63 5.51 -1.07 -9.55
N GLY A 64 4.86 -2.08 -8.96
CA GLY A 64 5.54 -3.14 -8.20
C GLY A 64 5.79 -2.83 -6.73
N ALA A 65 5.01 -1.92 -6.12
CA ALA A 65 4.96 -1.83 -4.67
C ALA A 65 4.47 -3.16 -4.06
N ASP A 66 5.02 -3.51 -2.89
CA ASP A 66 4.75 -4.77 -2.20
C ASP A 66 3.32 -4.80 -1.65
N ILE A 67 2.46 -5.56 -2.32
CA ILE A 67 1.05 -5.72 -1.94
C ILE A 67 0.88 -6.44 -0.59
N TRP A 68 1.90 -7.16 -0.12
CA TRP A 68 1.88 -7.90 1.14
C TRP A 68 2.46 -7.11 2.32
N ALA A 69 2.86 -5.86 2.09
CA ALA A 69 3.35 -5.00 3.15
C ALA A 69 2.26 -4.76 4.20
N TYR A 70 2.68 -4.78 5.46
CA TYR A 70 1.88 -4.47 6.63
C TYR A 70 2.62 -3.49 7.55
N ASP A 71 1.87 -2.68 8.31
CA ASP A 71 2.41 -1.74 9.29
C ASP A 71 2.70 -2.41 10.66
N GLN A 72 3.08 -1.64 11.68
CA GLN A 72 3.39 -2.20 13.02
C GLN A 72 2.19 -2.89 13.69
N PHE A 73 0.97 -2.61 13.24
CA PHE A 73 -0.27 -3.16 13.77
C PHE A 73 -0.82 -4.30 12.93
N GLY A 74 -0.15 -4.70 11.84
CA GLY A 74 -0.64 -5.73 10.92
C GLY A 74 -1.63 -5.21 9.89
N ILE A 75 -1.78 -3.89 9.74
CA ILE A 75 -2.66 -3.28 8.73
C ILE A 75 -2.00 -3.36 7.36
N THR A 76 -2.76 -3.86 6.39
CA THR A 76 -2.41 -3.95 4.98
C THR A 76 -3.31 -3.03 4.15
N ALA A 77 -2.83 -2.59 2.98
CA ALA A 77 -3.66 -1.79 2.07
C ALA A 77 -4.93 -2.53 1.63
N ALA A 78 -4.84 -3.86 1.46
CA ALA A 78 -5.95 -4.71 1.06
C ALA A 78 -7.11 -4.65 2.07
N GLN A 79 -6.86 -4.65 3.38
CA GLN A 79 -7.91 -4.57 4.41
C GLN A 79 -8.79 -3.32 4.25
N GLN A 80 -8.20 -2.20 3.86
CA GLN A 80 -8.93 -0.95 3.67
C GLN A 80 -9.89 -1.01 2.48
N THR A 81 -9.77 -2.00 1.59
CA THR A 81 -10.72 -2.19 0.49
C THR A 81 -12.11 -2.51 1.03
N GLU A 82 -12.25 -3.27 2.10
CA GLU A 82 -13.56 -3.66 2.65
C GLU A 82 -14.19 -2.56 3.51
N THR A 83 -13.37 -1.76 4.19
CA THR A 83 -13.82 -0.69 5.10
C THR A 83 -13.92 0.68 4.43
N SER A 84 -13.53 0.78 3.15
CA SER A 84 -13.54 2.03 2.39
C SER A 84 -14.93 2.66 2.34
N ARG A 85 -14.98 3.99 2.48
CA ARG A 85 -16.22 4.79 2.50
C ARG A 85 -16.35 5.69 1.27
N VAL A 86 -15.66 5.37 0.19
CA VAL A 86 -15.77 6.10 -1.08
C VAL A 86 -17.19 6.04 -1.62
N VAL A 87 -17.60 7.11 -2.31
CA VAL A 87 -18.94 7.20 -2.90
C VAL A 87 -19.07 6.15 -4.01
N PRO A 88 -20.09 5.26 -3.97
CA PRO A 88 -20.29 4.27 -5.02
C PRO A 88 -20.37 4.91 -6.41
N GLY A 89 -19.65 4.33 -7.38
CA GLY A 89 -19.59 4.83 -8.75
C GLY A 89 -18.66 6.02 -8.99
N SER A 90 -18.04 6.59 -7.94
CA SER A 90 -17.00 7.61 -8.09
C SER A 90 -15.72 7.07 -8.74
N ASN A 91 -14.85 7.95 -9.21
CA ASN A 91 -13.55 7.56 -9.78
C ASN A 91 -12.70 6.74 -8.78
N GLU A 92 -12.75 7.09 -7.49
CA GLU A 92 -12.04 6.36 -6.44
C GLU A 92 -12.67 4.99 -6.18
N ASP A 93 -13.99 4.86 -6.27
CA ASP A 93 -14.65 3.55 -6.18
C ASP A 93 -14.28 2.66 -7.38
N GLN A 94 -14.24 3.22 -8.59
CA GLN A 94 -13.77 2.48 -9.77
C GLN A 94 -12.30 2.06 -9.65
N ALA A 95 -11.44 2.93 -9.13
CA ALA A 95 -10.04 2.58 -8.85
C ALA A 95 -9.92 1.50 -7.78
N ARG A 96 -10.71 1.59 -6.70
CA ARG A 96 -10.80 0.56 -5.66
C ARG A 96 -11.19 -0.80 -6.23
N LEU A 97 -12.17 -0.85 -7.13
CA LEU A 97 -12.57 -2.09 -7.80
C LEU A 97 -11.44 -2.68 -8.66
N ARG A 98 -10.69 -1.84 -9.39
CA ARG A 98 -9.50 -2.28 -10.14
C ARG A 98 -8.38 -2.77 -9.22
N VAL A 99 -8.16 -2.11 -8.09
CA VAL A 99 -7.22 -2.56 -7.04
C VAL A 99 -7.61 -3.95 -6.53
N ILE A 100 -8.89 -4.17 -6.18
CA ILE A 100 -9.38 -5.49 -5.74
C ILE A 100 -9.11 -6.56 -6.80
N ALA A 101 -9.42 -6.27 -8.06
CA ALA A 101 -9.17 -7.21 -9.17
C ALA A 101 -7.67 -7.53 -9.32
N LYS A 102 -6.81 -6.51 -9.25
CA LYS A 102 -5.34 -6.63 -9.33
C LYS A 102 -4.74 -7.42 -8.17
N LEU A 103 -5.27 -7.26 -6.96
CA LEU A 103 -4.87 -8.04 -5.78
C LEU A 103 -5.28 -9.51 -5.92
N LYS A 104 -6.53 -9.79 -6.32
CA LYS A 104 -7.02 -11.15 -6.59
C LYS A 104 -6.21 -11.85 -7.67
N ALA A 105 -5.88 -11.15 -8.75
CA ALA A 105 -5.06 -11.68 -9.85
C ALA A 105 -3.64 -12.06 -9.40
N ARG A 106 -3.11 -11.42 -8.35
CA ARG A 106 -1.81 -11.72 -7.73
C ARG A 106 -1.92 -12.74 -6.57
N GLY A 107 -3.07 -13.38 -6.42
CA GLY A 107 -3.29 -14.42 -5.40
C GLY A 107 -3.50 -13.89 -3.98
N TYR A 108 -3.79 -12.59 -3.82
CA TYR A 108 -4.10 -12.05 -2.49
C TYR A 108 -5.46 -12.59 -1.99
N PRO A 109 -5.57 -13.08 -0.74
CA PRO A 109 -6.82 -13.63 -0.22
C PRO A 109 -7.91 -12.57 -0.03
N PHE A 110 -9.17 -12.95 -0.31
CA PHE A 110 -10.36 -12.14 -0.05
C PHE A 110 -11.44 -12.94 0.70
N PRO A 111 -12.07 -12.40 1.77
CA PRO A 111 -11.79 -11.08 2.34
C PRO A 111 -10.34 -10.99 2.88
N PRO A 112 -9.70 -9.82 2.82
CA PRO A 112 -8.34 -9.64 3.33
C PRO A 112 -8.26 -10.03 4.82
N PRO A 113 -7.20 -10.72 5.26
CA PRO A 113 -7.04 -11.11 6.65
C PRO A 113 -7.06 -9.89 7.56
N LYS A 114 -7.60 -10.05 8.76
CA LYS A 114 -7.58 -8.99 9.78
C LYS A 114 -6.16 -8.78 10.30
N SER A 115 -5.92 -7.66 10.98
CA SER A 115 -4.58 -7.29 11.45
C SER A 115 -3.98 -8.30 12.43
N ASP A 116 -4.79 -8.83 13.34
CA ASP A 116 -4.41 -9.90 14.27
C ASP A 116 -4.06 -11.21 13.54
N GLU A 117 -4.81 -11.54 12.48
CA GLU A 117 -4.52 -12.69 11.63
C GLU A 117 -3.20 -12.50 10.84
N VAL A 118 -2.96 -11.31 10.29
CA VAL A 118 -1.69 -10.95 9.62
C VAL A 118 -0.52 -11.12 10.58
N LEU A 119 -0.60 -10.54 11.78
CA LEU A 119 0.46 -10.65 12.79
C LEU A 119 0.71 -12.11 13.21
N GLU A 120 -0.33 -12.91 13.37
CA GLU A 120 -0.21 -14.33 13.68
C GLU A 120 0.42 -15.13 12.54
N LEU A 121 0.11 -14.81 11.28
CA LEU A 121 0.75 -15.42 10.11
C LEU A 121 2.22 -15.02 10.00
N VAL A 122 2.57 -13.76 10.28
CA VAL A 122 3.96 -13.28 10.37
C VAL A 122 4.72 -14.07 11.44
N ARG A 123 4.15 -14.20 12.65
CA ARG A 123 4.76 -14.96 13.76
C ARG A 123 5.01 -16.42 13.40
N LYS A 124 4.14 -17.01 12.57
CA LYS A 124 4.26 -18.38 12.06
C LYS A 124 5.16 -18.50 10.82
N GLY A 125 5.72 -17.41 10.29
CA GLY A 125 6.52 -17.41 9.06
C GLY A 125 5.71 -17.71 7.79
N ARG A 126 4.39 -17.46 7.82
CA ARG A 126 3.44 -17.73 6.72
C ARG A 126 2.99 -16.45 6.00
N TRP A 127 3.58 -15.31 6.35
CA TRP A 127 3.33 -14.00 5.72
C TRP A 127 4.65 -13.34 5.30
N PRO A 128 4.78 -12.89 4.03
CA PRO A 128 3.84 -13.13 2.93
C PRO A 128 3.80 -14.63 2.56
N PRO A 129 2.77 -15.12 1.84
CA PRO A 129 2.70 -16.53 1.43
C PRO A 129 3.94 -16.96 0.63
N ALA A 130 4.33 -18.24 0.72
CA ALA A 130 5.50 -18.75 0.00
C ALA A 130 5.35 -18.55 -1.52
N GLY A 131 6.45 -18.20 -2.20
CA GLY A 131 6.45 -17.96 -3.66
C GLY A 131 5.94 -16.58 -4.09
N THR A 132 5.66 -15.66 -3.16
CA THR A 132 5.20 -14.30 -3.46
C THR A 132 6.31 -13.25 -3.48
N ARG A 133 7.51 -13.60 -3.02
CA ARG A 133 8.72 -12.77 -3.17
C ARG A 133 9.43 -13.20 -4.45
N SER A 134 9.31 -12.39 -5.50
CA SER A 134 10.15 -12.46 -6.71
C SER A 134 11.51 -11.83 -6.47
#